data_AF-A0A9E1CG44-F1
#
_entry.id   AF-A0A9E1CG44-F1
#
_cell.length_a   1.000
_cell.length_b   1.000
_cell.length_c   1.000
_cell.angle_alpha   90.00
_cell.angle_beta   90.00
_cell.angle_gamma   90.00
#
_symmetry.space_group_name_H-M   'P 1'
#
loop_
_entity.id
_entity.type
_entity.pdbx_description
1 polymer ?
#
loop_
_entity_poly.entity_id
_entity_poly.type
_entity_poly.pdbx_seq_one_letter_code
_entity_poly.pdbx_strand_id
1 'polypeptide(L)'
;MQEYGTVTAQIVTSAAQIPIPGATLTITQELPDGRQELLAVRMTNYDGFTEPFDVPTPPASDSQTRQTAEMPYALVDLRGERAGYDRVFIHNAQIFPGIQTLQQIVLIPTPTLPDSYAQTQEFDIPSQAQDL
;
A
#
# COMPACT_ATOMS: atom_id res chain seq x y z
N MET A 1 26.28 10.61 3.41
CA MET A 1 25.26 11.68 3.52
C MET A 1 23.91 10.99 3.64
N GLN A 2 22.91 11.61 4.27
CA GLN A 2 21.56 11.06 4.28
C GLN A 2 21.00 11.08 2.85
N GLU A 3 20.46 9.96 2.38
CA GLU A 3 19.76 9.86 1.11
C GLU A 3 18.26 9.69 1.34
N TYR A 4 17.48 9.89 0.28
CA TYR A 4 16.03 9.81 0.34
C TYR A 4 15.52 9.08 -0.89
N GLY A 5 14.52 8.24 -0.70
CA GLY A 5 13.61 7.83 -1.76
C GLY A 5 12.26 8.52 -1.57
N THR A 6 11.38 8.38 -2.54
CA THR A 6 10.06 9.04 -2.50
C THR A 6 8.97 7.99 -2.61
N VAL A 7 7.93 8.10 -1.79
CA VAL A 7 6.72 7.27 -1.90
C VAL A 7 5.54 8.11 -2.35
N THR A 8 4.78 7.58 -3.28
CA THR A 8 3.48 8.12 -3.72
C THR A 8 2.50 6.96 -3.77
N ALA A 9 1.25 7.16 -3.38
CA ALA A 9 0.21 6.16 -3.57
C ALA A 9 -0.84 6.64 -4.57
N GLN A 10 -1.36 5.69 -5.36
CA GLN A 10 -2.63 5.86 -6.05
C GLN A 10 -3.67 4.97 -5.39
N ILE A 11 -4.72 5.58 -4.84
CA ILE A 11 -5.82 4.86 -4.19
C ILE A 11 -7.03 4.85 -5.11
N VAL A 12 -7.43 3.64 -5.49
CA VAL A 12 -8.53 3.38 -6.42
C VAL A 12 -9.50 2.35 -5.84
N THR A 13 -10.65 2.17 -6.47
CA THR A 13 -11.58 1.08 -6.16
C THR A 13 -11.98 0.31 -7.42
N SER A 14 -12.43 -0.93 -7.22
CA SER A 14 -12.93 -1.87 -8.25
C SER A 14 -11.90 -2.25 -9.31
N ALA A 15 -12.25 -3.23 -10.16
CA ALA A 15 -11.45 -3.59 -11.33
C ALA A 15 -11.35 -2.46 -12.37
N ALA A 16 -12.28 -1.49 -12.34
CA ALA A 16 -12.26 -0.33 -13.22
C ALA A 16 -11.26 0.77 -12.77
N GLN A 17 -10.54 0.56 -11.66
CA GLN A 17 -9.52 1.49 -11.13
C GLN A 17 -10.05 2.93 -10.95
N ILE A 18 -11.26 3.05 -10.42
CA ILE A 18 -11.90 4.34 -10.21
C ILE A 18 -11.14 5.06 -9.08
N PRO A 19 -10.60 6.27 -9.31
CA PRO A 19 -9.91 7.02 -8.27
C PRO A 19 -10.79 7.30 -7.05
N ILE A 20 -10.21 7.28 -5.86
CA ILE A 20 -10.89 7.66 -4.62
C ILE A 20 -10.28 8.96 -4.12
N PRO A 21 -10.88 10.13 -4.38
CA PRO A 21 -10.40 11.40 -3.86
C PRO A 21 -10.64 11.52 -2.36
N GLY A 22 -9.68 12.08 -1.63
CA GLY A 22 -9.75 12.25 -0.18
C GLY A 22 -9.57 10.96 0.64
N ALA A 23 -9.05 9.89 0.04
CA ALA A 23 -8.59 8.74 0.78
C ALA A 23 -7.30 9.10 1.52
N THR A 24 -7.12 8.54 2.70
CA THR A 24 -5.96 8.79 3.56
C THR A 24 -4.94 7.68 3.37
N LEU A 25 -3.68 8.06 3.18
CA LEU A 25 -2.51 7.19 3.26
C LEU A 25 -1.76 7.51 4.55
N THR A 26 -1.66 6.55 5.45
CA THR A 26 -0.74 6.62 6.60
C THR A 26 0.54 5.87 6.25
N ILE A 27 1.68 6.49 6.51
CA ILE A 27 3.01 5.93 6.26
C ILE A 27 3.69 5.78 7.61
N THR A 28 4.03 4.55 7.99
CA THR A 28 4.76 4.25 9.22
C THR A 28 6.04 3.49 8.93
N GLN A 29 6.96 3.48 9.89
CA GLN A 29 8.18 2.68 9.84
C GLN A 29 8.33 1.90 11.13
N GLU A 30 8.67 0.62 11.02
CA GLU A 30 9.03 -0.18 12.18
C GLU A 30 10.45 0.16 12.62
N LEU A 31 10.58 0.56 13.89
CA LEU A 31 11.85 0.80 14.55
C LEU A 31 12.46 -0.52 15.03
N PRO A 32 13.79 -0.58 15.26
CA PRO A 32 14.46 -1.80 15.72
C PRO A 32 13.92 -2.39 17.04
N ASP A 33 13.23 -1.58 17.84
CA ASP A 33 12.58 -2.00 19.10
C ASP A 33 11.13 -2.51 18.90
N GLY A 34 10.68 -2.65 17.65
CA GLY A 34 9.35 -3.13 17.26
C GLY A 34 8.26 -2.05 17.34
N ARG A 35 8.61 -0.79 17.66
CA ARG A 35 7.63 0.31 17.66
C ARG A 35 7.38 0.80 16.25
N GLN A 36 6.15 1.25 16.01
CA GLN A 36 5.77 1.91 14.77
C GLN A 36 5.93 3.43 14.93
N GLU A 37 6.78 4.04 14.11
CA GLU A 37 6.93 5.48 13.98
C GLU A 37 6.02 6.01 12.87
N LEU A 38 5.25 7.07 13.15
CA LEU A 38 4.45 7.74 12.13
C LEU A 38 5.32 8.72 11.35
N LEU A 39 5.57 8.43 10.09
CA LEU A 39 6.34 9.29 9.22
C LEU A 39 5.48 10.39 8.59
N ALA A 40 4.30 10.01 8.08
CA ALA A 40 3.42 10.94 7.40
C ALA A 40 1.97 10.44 7.30
N VAL A 41 1.07 11.41 7.13
CA VAL A 41 -0.29 11.20 6.64
C VAL A 41 -0.45 12.03 5.37
N ARG A 42 -0.98 11.41 4.31
CA ARG A 42 -1.26 12.06 3.03
C ARG A 42 -2.69 11.80 2.62
N MET A 43 -3.22 12.67 1.78
CA MET A 43 -4.58 12.55 1.25
C MET A 43 -4.52 12.55 -0.28
N THR A 44 -5.39 11.77 -0.91
CA THR A 44 -5.45 11.69 -2.37
C THR A 44 -6.20 12.87 -2.98
N ASN A 45 -5.72 13.33 -4.14
CA ASN A 45 -6.37 14.32 -4.99
C ASN A 45 -7.49 13.68 -5.84
N TYR A 46 -8.06 14.43 -6.80
CA TYR A 46 -9.14 13.95 -7.67
C TYR A 46 -8.76 12.76 -8.56
N ASP A 47 -7.49 12.62 -8.90
CA ASP A 47 -6.95 11.51 -9.68
C ASP A 47 -6.55 10.30 -8.82
N GLY A 48 -6.82 10.37 -7.51
CA GLY A 48 -6.53 9.30 -6.55
C GLY A 48 -5.08 9.25 -6.10
N PHE A 49 -4.25 10.24 -6.46
CA PHE A 49 -2.84 10.29 -6.09
C PHE A 49 -2.62 11.10 -4.81
N THR A 50 -1.77 10.59 -3.93
CA THR A 50 -1.23 11.40 -2.82
C THR A 50 -0.15 12.36 -3.34
N GLU A 51 0.11 13.44 -2.60
CA GLU A 51 1.37 14.14 -2.78
C GLU A 51 2.56 13.23 -2.42
N PRO A 52 3.71 13.36 -3.11
CA PRO A 52 4.89 12.58 -2.79
C PRO A 52 5.38 12.83 -1.35
N PHE A 53 5.98 11.82 -0.73
CA PHE A 53 6.62 11.92 0.57
C PHE A 53 8.04 11.36 0.50
N ASP A 54 9.01 12.15 0.96
CA ASP A 54 10.40 11.73 1.03
C ASP A 54 10.64 10.90 2.28
N VAL A 55 11.14 9.69 2.08
CA VAL A 55 11.48 8.73 3.12
C VAL A 55 13.00 8.70 3.24
N PRO A 56 13.57 8.89 4.45
CA PRO A 56 14.99 8.70 4.67
C PRO A 56 15.41 7.27 4.32
N THR A 57 16.41 7.12 3.45
CA THR A 57 16.95 5.81 3.05
C THR A 57 18.42 5.67 3.45
N PRO A 58 18.90 4.44 3.68
CA PRO A 58 20.34 4.18 3.74
C PRO A 58 21.05 4.67 2.46
N PRO A 59 22.32 5.11 2.56
CA PRO A 59 23.09 5.53 1.39
C PRO A 59 23.28 4.40 0.37
N ALA A 60 23.15 4.70 -0.93
CA ALA A 60 23.37 3.72 -2.00
C ALA A 60 24.79 3.10 -1.99
N SER A 61 25.77 3.80 -1.41
CA SER A 61 27.16 3.34 -1.27
C SER A 61 27.28 2.05 -0.44
N ASP A 62 26.37 1.84 0.51
CA ASP A 62 26.35 0.63 1.34
C ASP A 62 25.87 -0.61 0.56
N SER A 63 25.32 -0.42 -0.66
CA SER A 63 24.96 -1.51 -1.58
C SER A 63 26.16 -2.14 -2.29
N GLN A 64 27.34 -1.48 -2.29
CA GLN A 64 28.51 -1.92 -3.07
C GLN A 64 29.52 -2.73 -2.27
N THR A 65 29.38 -2.80 -0.94
CA THR A 65 30.23 -3.61 -0.07
C THR A 65 29.47 -4.85 0.40
N ARG A 66 29.87 -6.02 -0.12
CA ARG A 66 29.39 -7.36 0.27
C ARG A 66 29.59 -7.74 1.76
N GLN A 67 29.99 -6.78 2.62
CA GLN A 67 30.43 -6.97 4.00
C GLN A 67 29.58 -6.24 5.04
N THR A 68 28.60 -5.40 4.67
CA THR A 68 27.60 -4.86 5.60
C THR A 68 26.25 -5.49 5.28
N ALA A 69 25.66 -6.16 6.27
CA ALA A 69 24.31 -6.72 6.21
C ALA A 69 23.23 -5.62 6.32
N GLU A 70 23.46 -4.46 5.71
CA GLU A 70 22.56 -3.31 5.79
C GLU A 70 21.69 -3.29 4.53
N MET A 71 20.36 -3.30 4.73
CA MET A 71 19.40 -3.33 3.63
C MET A 71 19.56 -2.03 2.81
N PRO A 72 19.69 -2.10 1.48
CA PRO A 72 19.95 -0.92 0.65
C PRO A 72 18.70 -0.04 0.39
N TYR A 73 17.69 -0.17 1.26
CA TYR A 73 16.39 0.48 1.15
C TYR A 73 15.80 0.70 2.54
N ALA A 74 14.91 1.68 2.65
CA ALA A 74 14.04 1.80 3.82
C ALA A 74 12.84 0.87 3.67
N LEU A 75 12.36 0.34 4.80
CA LEU A 75 11.09 -0.38 4.88
C LEU A 75 10.05 0.53 5.51
N VAL A 76 8.91 0.68 4.84
CA VAL A 76 7.76 1.42 5.37
C VAL A 76 6.49 0.58 5.26
N ASP A 77 5.59 0.79 6.22
CA ASP A 77 4.24 0.26 6.19
C ASP A 77 3.29 1.34 5.67
N LEU A 78 2.40 0.95 4.78
CA LEU A 78 1.42 1.83 4.15
C LEU A 78 0.01 1.38 4.51
N ARG A 79 -0.80 2.30 5.01
CA ARG A 79 -2.22 2.06 5.28
C ARG A 79 -3.09 3.00 4.45
N GLY A 80 -3.82 2.45 3.51
CA GLY A 80 -4.84 3.17 2.74
C GLY A 80 -6.21 3.03 3.41
N GLU A 81 -6.92 4.15 3.55
CA GLU A 81 -8.23 4.16 4.20
C GLU A 81 -9.18 5.24 3.68
N ARG A 82 -10.47 4.91 3.67
CA ARG A 82 -11.56 5.84 3.36
C ARG A 82 -12.83 5.32 4.02
N ALA A 83 -13.66 6.21 4.57
CA ALA A 83 -14.95 5.82 5.11
C ALA A 83 -15.81 5.12 4.04
N GLY A 84 -16.44 3.99 4.40
CA GLY A 84 -17.20 3.15 3.47
C GLY A 84 -16.36 2.11 2.71
N TYR A 85 -15.07 1.99 3.03
CA TYR A 85 -14.17 1.01 2.44
C TYR A 85 -13.41 0.25 3.52
N ASP A 86 -13.06 -0.99 3.20
CA ASP A 86 -12.13 -1.79 3.98
C ASP A 86 -10.73 -1.18 3.90
N ARG A 87 -10.05 -1.14 5.05
CA ARG A 87 -8.67 -0.66 5.15
C ARG A 87 -7.73 -1.66 4.50
N VAL A 88 -6.74 -1.15 3.77
CA VAL A 88 -5.67 -1.96 3.18
C VAL A 88 -4.35 -1.63 3.87
N PHE A 89 -3.62 -2.67 4.24
CA PHE A 89 -2.28 -2.59 4.82
C PHE A 89 -1.27 -3.23 3.86
N ILE A 90 -0.16 -2.54 3.64
CA ILE A 90 0.98 -3.03 2.88
C ILE A 90 2.17 -2.93 3.82
N HIS A 91 2.72 -4.08 4.20
CA HIS A 91 3.86 -4.13 5.09
C HIS A 91 5.17 -4.22 4.31
N ASN A 92 6.23 -3.61 4.87
CA ASN A 92 7.59 -3.73 4.34
C ASN A 92 7.74 -3.27 2.88
N ALA A 93 7.07 -2.18 2.50
CA ALA A 93 7.29 -1.55 1.20
C ALA A 93 8.71 -0.99 1.13
N GLN A 94 9.43 -1.35 0.07
CA GLN A 94 10.84 -0.98 -0.11
C GLN A 94 10.94 0.38 -0.79
N ILE A 95 11.65 1.30 -0.15
CA ILE A 95 11.94 2.64 -0.68
C ILE A 95 13.44 2.76 -0.93
N PHE A 96 13.80 2.93 -2.20
CA PHE A 96 15.18 3.00 -2.65
C PHE A 96 15.65 4.46 -2.77
N PRO A 97 16.93 4.76 -2.46
CA PRO A 97 17.47 6.11 -2.60
C PRO A 97 17.35 6.62 -4.04
N GLY A 98 16.84 7.84 -4.20
CA GLY A 98 16.67 8.52 -5.48
C GLY A 98 15.55 7.95 -6.36
N ILE A 99 14.78 6.97 -5.88
CA ILE A 99 13.69 6.33 -6.64
C ILE A 99 12.35 6.77 -6.09
N GLN A 100 11.42 7.07 -7.01
CA GLN A 100 10.01 7.23 -6.68
C GLN A 100 9.30 5.88 -6.74
N THR A 101 8.89 5.38 -5.59
CA THR A 101 8.01 4.23 -5.44
C THR A 101 6.55 4.68 -5.59
N LEU A 102 5.87 4.20 -6.64
CA LEU A 102 4.42 4.34 -6.79
C LEU A 102 3.72 3.09 -6.27
N GLN A 103 2.97 3.22 -5.18
CA GLN A 103 2.14 2.15 -4.65
C GLN A 103 0.69 2.29 -5.09
N GLN A 104 0.20 1.35 -5.88
CA GLN A 104 -1.23 1.26 -6.15
C GLN A 104 -1.94 0.52 -5.01
N ILE A 105 -3.01 1.12 -4.48
CA ILE A 105 -3.84 0.57 -3.40
C ILE A 105 -5.28 0.48 -3.90
N VAL A 106 -5.86 -0.71 -3.86
CA VAL A 106 -7.25 -0.93 -4.25
C VAL A 106 -8.11 -1.09 -3.00
N LEU A 107 -8.92 -0.09 -2.68
CA LEU A 107 -9.88 -0.19 -1.58
C LEU A 107 -11.15 -0.93 -2.04
N ILE A 108 -11.60 -1.84 -1.20
CA ILE A 108 -12.83 -2.60 -1.41
C ILE A 108 -13.94 -1.90 -0.63
N PRO A 109 -15.06 -1.50 -1.26
CA PRO A 109 -16.19 -0.93 -0.55
C PRO A 109 -16.67 -1.93 0.51
N THR A 110 -16.80 -1.47 1.75
CA THR A 110 -17.39 -2.31 2.80
C THR A 110 -18.85 -2.52 2.43
N PRO A 111 -19.33 -3.77 2.29
CA PRO A 111 -20.73 -4.00 1.99
C PRO A 111 -21.56 -3.38 3.12
N THR A 112 -22.52 -2.52 2.77
CA THR A 112 -23.66 -2.29 3.66
C THR A 112 -24.33 -3.66 3.80
N LEU A 113 -24.28 -4.25 4.99
CA LEU A 113 -25.09 -5.44 5.31
C LEU A 113 -26.48 -5.25 4.65
N PRO A 114 -26.97 -6.19 3.82
CA PRO A 114 -28.34 -6.08 3.36
C PRO A 114 -29.26 -6.11 4.59
N ASP A 115 -30.35 -5.33 4.57
CA ASP A 115 -31.45 -5.38 5.55
C ASP A 115 -32.12 -6.77 5.65
N SER A 116 -31.68 -7.73 4.83
CA SER A 116 -32.25 -9.07 4.74
C SER A 116 -31.23 -10.12 4.29
N TYR A 117 -31.08 -11.18 5.08
CA TYR A 117 -30.43 -12.46 4.73
C TYR A 117 -31.27 -13.31 3.75
N ALA A 118 -32.00 -12.69 2.82
CA ALA A 118 -32.94 -13.40 1.94
C ALA A 118 -32.28 -14.03 0.70
N GLN A 119 -31.01 -13.71 0.43
CA GLN A 119 -30.35 -14.14 -0.79
C GLN A 119 -29.41 -15.33 -0.54
N THR A 120 -29.95 -16.54 -0.63
CA THR A 120 -29.16 -17.76 -0.78
C THR A 120 -28.68 -17.82 -2.23
N GLN A 121 -27.38 -17.76 -2.46
CA GLN A 121 -26.80 -17.92 -3.79
C GLN A 121 -26.28 -19.36 -3.93
N GLU A 122 -27.01 -20.17 -4.67
CA GLU A 122 -26.68 -21.56 -4.98
C GLU A 122 -25.93 -21.60 -6.32
N PHE A 123 -24.77 -22.26 -6.36
CA PHE A 123 -23.97 -22.43 -7.56
C PHE A 123 -23.83 -23.93 -7.85
N ASP A 124 -24.28 -24.36 -9.02
CA ASP A 124 -23.97 -25.70 -9.55
C ASP A 124 -22.58 -25.69 -10.20
N ILE A 125 -21.66 -26.45 -9.63
CA ILE A 125 -20.32 -26.64 -10.18
C ILE A 125 -20.32 -27.91 -11.04
N PRO A 126 -20.27 -27.82 -12.38
CA PRO A 126 -20.19 -29.00 -13.23
C PRO A 126 -18.83 -29.69 -13.10
N SER A 127 -18.80 -31.01 -13.34
CA SER A 127 -17.58 -31.81 -13.30
C SER A 127 -16.52 -31.24 -14.26
N GLN A 128 -15.37 -30.85 -13.70
CA GLN A 128 -14.22 -30.37 -14.48
C GLN A 128 -13.52 -31.58 -15.10
N ALA A 129 -13.73 -31.79 -16.40
CA ALA A 129 -12.87 -32.69 -17.17
C ALA A 129 -11.51 -32.01 -17.38
N GLN A 130 -10.44 -32.65 -16.90
CA GLN A 130 -9.07 -32.29 -17.28
C GLN A 130 -8.87 -32.73 -18.73
N ASP A 131 -8.78 -31.78 -19.65
CA ASP A 131 -8.28 -32.03 -21.00
C ASP A 131 -6.76 -32.25 -20.90
N LEU A 132 -6.31 -33.45 -21.27
CA LEU A 132 -4.90 -33.87 -21.36
C LEU A 132 -4.34 -33.54 -22.75
#